data_AF-A0A377ZYI9-F1
#
_entry.id   AF-A0A377ZYI9-F1
#
_cell.length_a   1.000
_cell.length_b   1.000
_cell.length_c   1.000
_cell.angle_alpha   90.00
_cell.angle_beta   90.00
_cell.angle_gamma   90.00
#
_symmetry.space_group_name_H-M   'P 1'
#
loop_
_entity.id
_entity.type
_entity.pdbx_description
1 polymer ?
#
loop_
_entity_poly.entity_id
_entity_poly.type
_entity_poly.pdbx_seq_one_letter_code
_entity_poly.pdbx_strand_id
1 'polypeptide(L)'
;MKKWLLAAAVCVLTACSSGGESKTYYQLPVVQGGAQSAASQGARLLWVEQVSIPDYLAGNGVVYQTTDVQYVIANNNLWASPLDQQLRTTLVANLSQQLPAG
;
A
#
# COMPACT_ATOMS: atom_id res chain seq x y z
N MET A 1 -23.23 35.31 -35.21
CA MET A 1 -23.55 34.21 -34.28
C MET A 1 -22.54 33.04 -34.33
N LYS A 2 -21.21 33.31 -34.42
CA LYS A 2 -20.16 32.27 -34.56
C LYS A 2 -19.25 32.14 -33.32
N LYS A 3 -19.18 33.17 -32.47
CA LYS A 3 -18.35 33.22 -31.25
C LYS A 3 -18.82 32.27 -30.16
N TRP A 4 -20.14 32.02 -30.07
CA TRP A 4 -20.72 31.09 -29.09
C TRP A 4 -20.39 29.63 -29.38
N LEU A 5 -20.25 29.25 -30.66
CA LEU A 5 -19.82 27.91 -31.06
C LEU A 5 -18.36 27.64 -30.66
N LEU A 6 -17.49 28.65 -30.75
CA LEU A 6 -16.10 28.55 -30.29
C LEU A 6 -16.01 28.41 -28.76
N ALA A 7 -16.82 29.16 -28.02
CA ALA A 7 -16.88 29.03 -26.56
C ALA A 7 -17.39 27.64 -26.12
N ALA A 8 -18.44 27.12 -26.77
CA ALA A 8 -18.97 25.79 -26.49
C ALA A 8 -17.94 24.69 -26.82
N ALA A 9 -17.21 24.80 -27.92
CA ALA A 9 -16.17 23.85 -28.30
C ALA A 9 -15.02 23.78 -27.28
N VAL A 10 -14.56 24.94 -26.78
CA VAL A 10 -13.52 25.02 -25.73
C VAL A 10 -14.00 24.38 -24.42
N CYS A 11 -15.25 24.60 -24.01
CA CYS A 11 -15.80 23.96 -22.80
C CYS A 11 -15.87 22.43 -22.91
N VAL A 12 -16.19 21.89 -24.09
CA VAL A 12 -16.24 20.44 -24.31
C VAL A 12 -14.84 19.82 -24.27
N LEU A 13 -13.81 20.52 -24.78
CA LEU A 13 -12.41 20.08 -24.71
C LEU A 13 -11.89 20.00 -23.26
N THR A 14 -12.28 20.92 -22.37
CA THR A 14 -11.92 20.86 -20.95
C THR A 14 -12.64 19.76 -20.17
N ALA A 15 -13.85 19.35 -20.61
CA ALA A 15 -14.62 18.30 -19.96
C ALA A 15 -14.04 16.89 -20.18
N CYS A 16 -13.30 16.66 -21.28
CA CYS A 16 -12.61 15.40 -21.54
C CYS A 16 -11.31 15.23 -20.73
N SER A 17 -10.82 16.27 -20.06
CA SER A 17 -9.61 16.19 -19.21
C SER A 17 -9.93 15.80 -17.75
N SER A 18 -11.18 15.44 -17.44
CA SER A 18 -11.58 15.02 -16.09
C SER A 18 -11.20 13.57 -15.76
N GLY A 19 -10.66 12.82 -16.73
CA GLY A 19 -9.99 11.54 -16.51
C GLY A 19 -8.62 11.72 -15.86
N GLY A 20 -8.57 12.44 -14.75
CA GLY A 20 -7.36 12.57 -13.94
C GLY A 20 -6.98 11.21 -13.39
N GLU A 21 -5.74 10.81 -13.62
CA GLU A 21 -5.16 9.55 -13.17
C GLU A 21 -5.48 9.29 -11.69
N SER A 22 -6.41 8.37 -11.42
CA SER A 22 -6.78 8.02 -10.06
C SER A 22 -5.65 7.21 -9.42
N LYS A 23 -5.00 7.79 -8.41
CA LYS A 23 -4.04 7.06 -7.58
C LYS A 23 -4.81 6.04 -6.75
N THR A 24 -4.45 4.78 -6.89
CA THR A 24 -4.98 3.68 -6.09
C THR A 24 -3.97 3.34 -5.00
N TYR A 25 -4.45 3.26 -3.77
CA TYR A 25 -3.62 2.95 -2.62
C TYR A 25 -3.88 1.53 -2.13
N TYR A 26 -2.80 0.79 -1.90
CA TYR A 26 -2.81 -0.60 -1.48
C TYR A 26 -2.26 -0.73 -0.06
N GLN A 27 -2.88 -1.60 0.72
CA GLN A 27 -2.40 -1.96 2.03
C GLN A 27 -2.45 -3.48 2.17
N LEU A 28 -1.43 -4.06 2.80
CA LEU A 28 -1.43 -5.47 3.17
C LEU A 28 -2.60 -5.72 4.15
N PRO A 29 -3.45 -6.73 3.89
CA PRO A 29 -4.53 -7.06 4.81
C PRO A 29 -3.92 -7.53 6.13
N VAL A 30 -4.16 -6.77 7.19
CA VAL A 30 -3.81 -7.20 8.54
C VAL A 30 -4.96 -8.09 9.00
N VAL A 31 -4.68 -9.38 9.21
CA VAL A 31 -5.63 -10.28 9.87
C VAL A 31 -5.82 -9.72 11.28
N GLN A 32 -6.94 -9.04 11.55
CA GLN A 32 -7.29 -8.57 12.89
C GLN A 32 -7.66 -9.77 13.78
N GLY A 33 -6.68 -10.62 14.08
CA GLY A 33 -6.72 -11.43 15.29
C GLY A 33 -6.35 -10.52 16.43
N GLY A 34 -7.29 -10.26 17.33
CA GLY A 34 -7.09 -9.40 18.48
C GLY A 34 -5.85 -9.81 19.27
N ALA A 35 -4.73 -9.12 19.03
CA ALA A 35 -3.63 -9.09 19.97
C ALA A 35 -4.07 -8.17 21.12
N GLN A 36 -5.01 -8.65 21.94
CA GLN A 36 -4.98 -8.25 23.34
C GLN A 36 -3.62 -8.75 23.82
N SER A 37 -2.73 -7.82 24.16
CA SER A 37 -1.55 -8.12 24.96
C SER A 37 -2.04 -8.75 26.26
N ALA A 38 -2.27 -10.06 26.24
CA ALA A 38 -2.47 -10.82 27.44
C ALA A 38 -1.14 -10.70 28.16
N ALA A 39 -1.14 -9.93 29.25
CA ALA A 39 -0.06 -9.93 30.22
C ALA A 39 0.01 -11.35 30.79
N SER A 40 0.67 -12.27 30.08
CA SER A 40 0.82 -13.64 30.52
C SER A 40 1.88 -13.65 31.61
N GLN A 41 1.44 -13.88 32.83
CA GLN A 41 2.28 -14.32 33.92
C GLN A 41 2.87 -15.68 33.48
N GLY A 42 4.06 -15.65 32.88
CA GLY A 42 4.70 -16.80 32.20
C GLY A 42 4.93 -16.65 30.68
N ALA A 43 4.70 -15.45 30.11
CA ALA A 43 4.77 -15.19 28.67
C ALA A 43 6.13 -15.49 28.04
N ARG A 44 6.16 -16.33 27.00
CA ARG A 44 7.29 -16.36 26.06
C ARG A 44 7.29 -15.05 25.27
N LEU A 45 8.25 -14.17 25.57
CA LEU A 45 8.42 -12.91 24.86
C LEU A 45 9.10 -13.15 23.51
N LEU A 46 8.51 -12.62 22.44
CA LEU A 46 9.06 -12.64 21.09
C LEU A 46 9.09 -11.21 20.55
N TRP A 47 10.30 -10.69 20.29
CA TRP A 47 10.48 -9.38 19.68
C TRP A 47 10.61 -9.52 18.17
N VAL A 48 9.76 -8.79 17.43
CA VAL A 48 9.87 -8.70 15.97
C VAL A 48 10.66 -7.44 15.61
N GLU A 49 11.86 -7.67 15.07
CA GLU A 49 12.75 -6.62 14.58
C GLU A 49 12.17 -5.87 13.36
N GLN A 50 12.79 -4.76 12.99
CA GLN A 50 12.44 -4.04 11.77
C GLN A 50 12.71 -4.93 10.54
N VAL A 51 11.77 -4.91 9.59
CA VAL A 51 11.91 -5.63 8.33
C VAL A 51 12.78 -4.82 7.39
N SER A 52 13.96 -5.33 7.04
CA SER A 52 14.82 -4.71 6.03
C SER A 52 14.35 -5.10 4.65
N ILE A 53 14.09 -4.11 3.79
CA ILE A 53 13.73 -4.31 2.39
C ILE A 53 14.74 -3.61 1.47
N PRO A 54 14.99 -4.17 0.27
CA PRO A 54 15.79 -3.50 -0.76
C PRO A 54 15.24 -2.13 -1.16
N ASP A 55 16.11 -1.23 -1.61
CA ASP A 55 15.76 0.16 -1.95
C ASP A 55 14.65 0.27 -3.00
N TYR A 56 14.64 -0.64 -3.99
CA TYR A 56 13.62 -0.62 -5.05
C TYR A 56 12.21 -0.96 -4.54
N LEU A 57 12.09 -1.61 -3.37
CA LEU A 57 10.82 -1.90 -2.68
C LEU A 57 10.47 -0.86 -1.61
N ALA A 58 11.44 -0.05 -1.17
CA ALA A 58 11.26 0.95 -0.13
C ALA A 58 10.52 2.22 -0.62
N GLY A 59 10.29 2.32 -1.93
CA GLY A 59 9.49 3.40 -2.52
C GLY A 59 7.98 3.29 -2.25
N ASN A 60 7.26 4.35 -2.57
CA ASN A 60 5.80 4.38 -2.43
C ASN A 60 5.08 3.55 -3.50
N GLY A 61 5.70 3.25 -4.63
CA GLY A 61 5.05 2.54 -5.73
C GLY A 61 5.09 1.02 -5.56
N VAL A 62 4.01 0.35 -5.93
CA VAL A 62 4.02 -1.11 -6.08
C VAL A 62 4.98 -1.49 -7.20
N VAL A 63 5.82 -2.49 -6.97
CA VAL A 63 6.81 -2.95 -7.95
C VAL A 63 6.23 -4.11 -8.75
N TYR A 64 6.29 -3.99 -10.08
CA TYR A 64 5.96 -5.05 -11.01
C TYR A 64 7.23 -5.61 -11.63
N GLN A 65 7.36 -6.93 -11.61
CA GLN A 65 8.35 -7.61 -12.44
C GLN A 65 7.74 -7.82 -13.83
N THR A 66 8.30 -7.16 -14.84
CA THR A 66 7.77 -7.16 -16.22
C THR A 66 8.49 -8.15 -17.13
N THR A 67 9.71 -8.51 -16.77
CA THR A 67 10.52 -9.56 -17.39
C THR A 67 11.35 -10.27 -16.31
N ASP A 68 12.13 -11.29 -16.67
CA ASP A 68 13.01 -11.99 -15.74
C ASP A 68 14.04 -11.08 -15.06
N VAL A 69 14.34 -9.91 -15.65
CA VAL A 69 15.39 -8.99 -15.18
C VAL A 69 14.91 -7.55 -14.98
N GLN A 70 13.64 -7.23 -15.25
CA GLN A 70 13.13 -5.86 -15.22
C GLN A 70 12.05 -5.66 -14.15
N TYR A 71 12.33 -4.74 -13.23
CA TYR A 71 11.42 -4.29 -12.19
C TYR A 71 10.99 -2.84 -12.47
N VAL A 72 9.68 -2.58 -12.44
CA VAL A 72 9.08 -1.27 -12.71
C VAL A 72 8.28 -0.83 -11.49
N ILE A 73 8.59 0.37 -10.98
CA ILE A 73 7.85 0.99 -9.87
C ILE A 73 6.63 1.72 -10.45
N ALA A 74 5.45 1.43 -9.95
CA ALA A 74 4.21 2.03 -10.40
C ALA A 74 4.06 3.50 -9.95
N ASN A 75 3.50 4.35 -10.82
CA ASN A 75 3.23 5.76 -10.51
C ASN A 75 1.85 5.98 -9.88
N ASN A 76 0.88 5.14 -10.22
CA ASN A 76 -0.52 5.31 -9.87
C ASN A 76 -1.02 4.23 -8.89
N ASN A 77 -0.28 3.14 -8.72
CA ASN A 77 -0.54 2.09 -7.75
C ASN A 77 0.48 2.22 -6.62
N LEU A 78 0.05 2.82 -5.52
CA LEU A 78 0.94 3.20 -4.42
C LEU A 78 0.61 2.38 -3.17
N TRP A 79 1.61 2.14 -2.34
CA TRP A 79 1.38 1.69 -0.97
C TRP A 79 0.78 2.83 -0.14
N ALA A 80 -0.21 2.51 0.68
CA ALA A 80 -0.85 3.45 1.60
C ALA A 80 0.08 3.86 2.77
N SER A 81 1.10 3.06 3.06
CA SER A 81 2.13 3.29 4.08
C SER A 81 3.44 2.56 3.68
N PRO A 82 4.61 2.89 4.25
CA PRO A 82 5.87 2.22 3.93
C PRO A 82 5.77 0.69 4.02
N LEU A 83 6.25 -0.01 3.00
CA LEU A 83 6.06 -1.45 2.87
C LEU A 83 6.71 -2.24 4.03
N ASP A 84 7.86 -1.80 4.52
CA ASP A 84 8.55 -2.38 5.68
C ASP A 84 7.70 -2.33 6.95
N GLN A 85 7.03 -1.20 7.20
CA GLN A 85 6.13 -1.03 8.32
C GLN A 85 4.90 -1.94 8.20
N GLN A 86 4.33 -2.05 6.99
CA GLN A 86 3.20 -2.93 6.75
C GLN A 86 3.59 -4.40 6.95
N LEU A 87 4.73 -4.83 6.43
CA LEU A 87 5.25 -6.19 6.61
C LEU A 87 5.46 -6.51 8.08
N ARG A 88 6.09 -5.62 8.85
CA ARG A 88 6.29 -5.81 10.29
C ARG A 88 4.97 -5.95 11.03
N THR A 89 4.01 -5.06 10.75
CA THR A 89 2.70 -5.06 11.41
C THR A 89 1.94 -6.36 11.12
N THR A 90 1.91 -6.78 9.85
CA THR A 90 1.28 -8.03 9.44
C THR A 90 1.99 -9.24 10.03
N LEU A 91 3.33 -9.23 10.13
CA LEU A 91 4.08 -10.31 10.74
C LEU A 91 3.75 -10.46 12.23
N VAL A 92 3.73 -9.36 13.00
CA VAL A 92 3.35 -9.37 14.42
C VAL A 92 1.92 -9.91 14.60
N ALA A 93 0.97 -9.45 13.77
CA ALA A 93 -0.41 -9.91 13.82
C ALA A 93 -0.53 -11.42 13.55
N ASN A 94 0.13 -11.93 12.52
CA ASN A 94 0.12 -13.36 12.19
C ASN A 94 0.76 -14.22 13.28
N LEU A 95 1.91 -13.79 13.82
CA LEU A 95 2.58 -14.50 14.91
C LEU A 95 1.72 -14.52 16.19
N SER A 96 1.01 -13.43 16.48
CA SER A 96 0.12 -13.35 17.65
C SER A 96 -1.06 -14.31 17.55
N GLN A 97 -1.55 -14.59 16.34
CA GLN A 97 -2.60 -15.60 16.12
C GLN A 97 -2.07 -17.04 16.21
N GLN A 98 -0.87 -17.31 15.71
CA GLN A 98 -0.30 -18.66 15.65
C GLN A 98 0.39 -19.10 16.95
N LEU A 99 0.77 -18.14 17.78
CA LEU A 99 1.38 -18.37 19.09
C LEU A 99 0.45 -17.83 20.19
N PRO A 100 -0.69 -18.48 20.47
CA PRO A 100 -1.49 -18.12 21.62
C PRO A 100 -0.62 -18.15 22.88
N ALA A 101 -0.80 -17.18 23.76
CA ALA A 101 -0.31 -17.33 25.12
C ALA A 101 -0.98 -18.58 25.70
N GLY A 102 -0.21 -19.67 25.82
CA GLY A 102 -0.69 -20.94 26.36
C GLY A 102 -1.20 -20.81 27.79
#